data_AF-A0A9R1K0N6-F1
#
_entry.id   AF-A0A9R1K0N6-F1
#
_cell.length_a   1.000
_cell.length_b   1.000
_cell.length_c   1.000
_cell.angle_alpha   90.00
_cell.angle_beta   90.00
_cell.angle_gamma   90.00
#
_symmetry.space_group_name_H-M   'P 1'
#
loop_
_entity.id
_entity.type
_entity.pdbx_description
1 polymer ?
#
loop_
_entity_poly.entity_id
_entity_poly.type
_entity_poly.pdbx_seq_one_letter_code
_entity_poly.pdbx_strand_id
1 'polypeptide(L)'
;MAEEPSAKRHHGEPLDKSSNLVDVHVPGEKREYTRTLTAVELHGKETLEIICTSEPDKADEVMSRLRMKGGGLYPSFIGVDVEFTSDDEPPQMAAVLQLCIEELCLVYHIAAATKWPKRLKDFLQEEKLYTFVGFSIGGDKRMLNKSGLEINPNNFIDMQRKWKDPKTSKYYDSLADIVGGVIHPFYSGMKKKMDKGEHKLWGTSPLPDNLIMYAGIDAYATYKSWKTIGNIVTGWDISKEHEADPYYHCNFAA
;
A
#
# COMPACT_ATOMS: atom_id res chain seq x y z
N MET A 1 71.07 27.26 -11.24
CA MET A 1 69.93 27.63 -10.39
C MET A 1 68.67 27.37 -11.21
N ALA A 2 67.92 26.34 -10.86
CA ALA A 2 66.67 25.95 -11.52
C ALA A 2 65.58 26.02 -10.44
N GLU A 3 64.51 26.77 -10.70
CA GLU A 3 63.35 26.91 -9.82
C GLU A 3 62.47 25.65 -9.89
N GLU A 4 62.10 25.11 -8.72
CA GLU A 4 61.05 24.09 -8.58
C GLU A 4 59.65 24.75 -8.60
N PRO A 5 58.62 24.14 -9.22
CA PRO A 5 57.27 24.65 -9.14
C PRO A 5 56.54 24.11 -7.90
N SER A 6 55.99 25.04 -7.11
CA SER A 6 55.15 24.80 -5.94
C SER A 6 53.83 24.12 -6.31
N ALA A 7 53.59 22.93 -5.76
CA ALA A 7 52.34 22.20 -5.89
C ALA A 7 51.27 22.79 -4.95
N LYS A 8 50.29 23.51 -5.53
CA LYS A 8 49.06 23.92 -4.83
C LYS A 8 48.22 22.68 -4.52
N ARG A 9 48.12 22.32 -3.23
CA ARG A 9 47.11 21.38 -2.73
C ARG A 9 45.76 22.09 -2.74
N HIS A 10 44.86 21.65 -3.62
CA HIS A 10 43.46 21.99 -3.53
C HIS A 10 42.86 21.25 -2.33
N HIS A 11 42.61 22.00 -1.25
CA HIS A 11 41.67 21.57 -0.22
C HIS A 11 40.28 21.55 -0.85
N GLY A 12 39.83 20.36 -1.24
CA GLY A 12 38.43 20.13 -1.51
C GLY A 12 37.68 20.20 -0.18
N GLU A 13 36.87 21.25 -0.03
CA GLU A 13 35.82 21.26 0.98
C GLU A 13 34.92 20.04 0.75
N PRO A 14 34.50 19.32 1.82
CA PRO A 14 33.49 18.31 1.65
C PRO A 14 32.19 19.05 1.28
N LEU A 15 31.72 18.84 0.05
CA LEU A 15 30.33 19.11 -0.30
C LEU A 15 29.46 18.34 0.69
N ASP A 16 28.97 19.06 1.67
CA ASP A 16 27.93 18.63 2.58
C ASP A 16 26.74 18.24 1.71
N LYS A 17 26.55 16.93 1.51
CA LYS A 17 25.37 16.35 0.87
C LYS A 17 24.22 16.50 1.86
N SER A 18 23.78 17.74 2.08
CA SER A 18 22.51 18.00 2.73
C SER A 18 21.46 17.28 1.91
N SER A 19 20.79 16.33 2.55
CA SER A 19 19.82 15.41 1.95
C SER A 19 18.85 16.12 1.02
N ASN A 20 18.81 15.71 -0.26
CA ASN A 20 17.81 16.12 -1.26
C ASN A 20 16.40 15.59 -0.92
N LEU A 21 15.89 15.87 0.28
CA LEU A 21 14.51 15.57 0.64
C LEU A 21 13.65 16.73 0.12
N VAL A 22 12.76 16.42 -0.81
CA VAL A 22 11.80 17.38 -1.34
C VAL A 22 10.68 17.57 -0.32
N ASP A 23 10.31 18.83 -0.07
CA ASP A 23 9.24 19.17 0.86
C ASP A 23 7.87 18.69 0.33
N VAL A 24 6.96 18.39 1.25
CA VAL A 24 5.60 17.94 0.92
C VAL A 24 4.65 19.13 0.87
N HIS A 25 4.09 19.42 -0.31
CA HIS A 25 3.19 20.55 -0.54
C HIS A 25 1.70 20.16 -0.56
N VAL A 26 1.28 19.30 0.37
CA VAL A 26 -0.13 18.92 0.56
C VAL A 26 -0.72 19.71 1.74
N PRO A 27 -1.95 20.26 1.65
CA PRO A 27 -2.61 20.94 2.77
C PRO A 27 -2.76 20.06 4.01
N GLY A 28 -2.62 20.66 5.18
CA GLY A 28 -2.70 19.97 6.47
C GLY A 28 -1.74 20.57 7.51
N GLU A 29 -2.02 20.36 8.80
CA GLU A 29 -1.10 20.75 9.87
C GLU A 29 0.14 19.85 9.81
N LYS A 30 1.28 20.44 9.39
CA LYS A 30 2.56 19.75 9.25
C LYS A 30 3.12 19.41 10.62
N ARG A 31 3.23 18.12 10.90
CA ARG A 31 3.74 17.60 12.16
C ARG A 31 4.20 16.16 11.99
N GLU A 32 5.44 15.91 12.33
CA GLU A 32 5.99 14.56 12.43
C GLU A 32 5.40 13.84 13.65
N TYR A 33 4.85 12.66 13.42
CA TYR A 33 4.38 11.77 14.48
C TYR A 33 4.31 10.33 14.00
N THR A 34 4.30 9.41 14.97
CA THR A 34 4.01 8.00 14.76
C THR A 34 2.96 7.52 15.77
N ARG A 35 2.04 6.68 15.29
CA ARG A 35 1.07 5.93 16.07
C ARG A 35 1.08 4.49 15.60
N THR A 36 1.06 3.56 16.54
CA THR A 36 1.04 2.13 16.24
C THR A 36 -0.18 1.51 16.90
N LEU A 37 -1.03 0.88 16.08
CA LEU A 37 -2.11 0.04 16.56
C LEU A 37 -1.66 -1.40 16.39
N THR A 38 -1.37 -2.06 17.51
CA THR A 38 -1.06 -3.49 17.55
C THR A 38 -2.31 -4.28 17.87
N ALA A 39 -2.34 -5.55 17.46
CA ALA A 39 -3.41 -6.48 17.83
C ALA A 39 -4.82 -6.08 17.36
N VAL A 40 -4.95 -5.40 16.21
CA VAL A 40 -6.26 -5.17 15.60
C VAL A 40 -6.83 -6.52 15.16
N GLU A 41 -7.93 -6.94 15.80
CA GLU A 41 -8.50 -8.28 15.60
C GLU A 41 -8.99 -8.49 14.17
N LEU A 42 -8.52 -9.58 13.56
CA LEU A 42 -8.99 -10.09 12.28
C LEU A 42 -9.77 -11.40 12.48
N HIS A 43 -10.43 -11.86 11.43
CA HIS A 43 -11.08 -13.17 11.46
C HIS A 43 -10.05 -14.28 11.75
N GLY A 44 -10.42 -15.28 12.58
CA GLY A 44 -9.56 -16.45 12.84
C GLY A 44 -8.47 -16.26 13.89
N LYS A 45 -8.57 -15.22 14.75
CA LYS A 45 -7.56 -14.85 15.76
C LYS A 45 -6.22 -14.36 15.17
N GLU A 46 -6.20 -14.02 13.87
CA GLU A 46 -5.13 -13.23 13.27
C GLU A 46 -5.18 -11.80 13.83
N THR A 47 -4.04 -11.11 13.85
CA THR A 47 -3.96 -9.72 14.31
C THR A 47 -3.20 -8.86 13.31
N LEU A 48 -3.74 -7.68 13.01
CA LEU A 48 -3.11 -6.70 12.13
C LEU A 48 -2.24 -5.71 12.92
N GLU A 49 -1.02 -5.46 12.45
CA GLU A 49 -0.17 -4.35 12.89
C GLU A 49 -0.32 -3.18 11.92
N ILE A 50 -0.77 -2.03 12.43
CA ILE A 50 -0.93 -0.80 11.66
C ILE A 50 0.02 0.25 12.23
N ILE A 51 0.90 0.77 11.36
CA ILE A 51 1.80 1.86 11.71
C ILE A 51 1.40 3.08 10.92
N CYS A 52 0.79 4.05 11.61
CA CYS A 52 0.53 5.37 11.05
C CYS A 52 1.72 6.28 11.34
N THR A 53 2.24 6.94 10.31
CA THR A 53 3.35 7.87 10.50
C THR A 53 3.38 8.96 9.44
N SER A 54 3.83 10.14 9.82
CA SER A 54 4.27 11.22 8.92
C SER A 54 5.79 11.41 8.96
N GLU A 55 6.51 10.62 9.76
CA GLU A 55 7.96 10.66 9.89
C GLU A 55 8.64 9.94 8.72
N PRO A 56 9.52 10.61 7.95
CA PRO A 56 10.16 10.04 6.76
C PRO A 56 10.95 8.75 7.06
N ASP A 57 11.80 8.77 8.09
CA ASP A 57 12.66 7.63 8.43
C ASP A 57 11.84 6.44 8.93
N LYS A 58 10.75 6.71 9.68
CA LYS A 58 9.84 5.66 10.12
C LYS A 58 9.10 5.03 8.95
N ALA A 59 8.62 5.83 8.00
CA ALA A 59 7.99 5.31 6.80
C ALA A 59 8.96 4.43 5.98
N ASP A 60 10.21 4.85 5.83
CA ASP A 60 11.25 4.04 5.16
C ASP A 60 11.55 2.72 5.89
N GLU A 61 11.57 2.73 7.22
CA GLU A 61 11.69 1.52 8.05
C GLU A 61 10.53 0.54 7.78
N VAL A 62 9.29 1.03 7.83
CA VAL A 62 8.10 0.18 7.62
C VAL A 62 8.03 -0.34 6.18
N MET A 63 8.33 0.49 5.17
CA MET A 63 8.43 0.03 3.77
C MET A 63 9.49 -1.07 3.60
N SER A 64 10.59 -1.00 4.34
CA SER A 64 11.61 -2.06 4.32
C SER A 64 11.09 -3.36 4.95
N ARG A 65 10.31 -3.27 6.04
CA ARG A 65 9.63 -4.42 6.66
C ARG A 65 8.59 -5.05 5.73
N LEU A 66 7.80 -4.24 5.02
CA LEU A 66 6.86 -4.71 4.01
C LEU A 66 7.60 -5.54 2.94
N ARG A 67 8.69 -5.02 2.38
CA ARG A 67 9.49 -5.76 1.37
C ARG A 67 10.01 -7.11 1.89
N MET A 68 10.45 -7.18 3.14
CA MET A 68 10.91 -8.44 3.72
C MET A 68 9.78 -9.47 3.88
N LYS A 69 8.56 -9.04 4.19
CA LYS A 69 7.39 -9.94 4.27
C LYS A 69 7.01 -10.57 2.93
N GLY A 70 7.30 -9.92 1.80
CA GLY A 70 7.10 -10.49 0.46
C GLY A 70 8.18 -11.49 0.01
N GLY A 71 9.26 -11.68 0.78
CA GLY A 71 10.51 -12.32 0.34
C GLY A 71 10.53 -13.84 0.16
N GLY A 72 9.39 -14.53 0.03
CA GLY A 72 9.34 -16.00 -0.09
C GLY A 72 8.56 -16.57 -1.27
N LEU A 73 7.59 -15.82 -1.84
CA LEU A 73 6.73 -16.27 -2.93
C LEU A 73 6.66 -15.19 -4.00
N TYR A 74 7.17 -15.51 -5.19
CA TYR A 74 7.08 -14.67 -6.37
C TYR A 74 5.91 -15.15 -7.24
N PRO A 75 5.00 -14.26 -7.69
CA PRO A 75 4.95 -12.81 -7.46
C PRO A 75 4.26 -12.40 -6.15
N SER A 76 4.79 -11.37 -5.49
CA SER A 76 4.19 -10.75 -4.29
C SER A 76 3.24 -9.60 -4.65
N PHE A 77 2.33 -9.25 -3.74
CA PHE A 77 1.35 -8.18 -3.93
C PHE A 77 1.41 -7.19 -2.76
N ILE A 78 1.13 -5.91 -3.04
CA ILE A 78 0.91 -4.88 -2.02
C ILE A 78 -0.51 -4.35 -2.16
N GLY A 79 -1.32 -4.52 -1.12
CA GLY A 79 -2.61 -3.83 -1.03
C GLY A 79 -2.38 -2.34 -0.87
N VAL A 80 -3.02 -1.54 -1.71
CA VAL A 80 -2.93 -0.08 -1.69
C VAL A 80 -4.32 0.52 -1.65
N ASP A 81 -4.43 1.59 -0.88
CA ASP A 81 -5.58 2.48 -0.86
C ASP A 81 -5.07 3.92 -0.67
N VAL A 82 -5.94 4.92 -0.90
CA VAL A 82 -5.62 6.33 -0.68
C VAL A 82 -6.85 7.08 -0.18
N GLU A 83 -6.67 7.86 0.88
CA GLU A 83 -7.70 8.76 1.38
C GLU A 83 -7.37 10.21 1.08
N PHE A 84 -8.40 11.03 0.85
CA PHE A 84 -8.25 12.38 0.32
C PHE A 84 -8.58 13.44 1.36
N THR A 85 -8.03 14.65 1.19
CA THR A 85 -8.46 15.81 1.96
C THR A 85 -9.94 16.10 1.72
N SER A 86 -10.56 16.91 2.59
CA SER A 86 -11.93 17.37 2.38
C SER A 86 -12.08 18.04 1.01
N ASP A 87 -13.22 17.81 0.35
CA ASP A 87 -13.62 18.48 -0.88
C ASP A 87 -14.26 19.87 -0.64
N ASP A 88 -14.55 20.21 0.62
CA ASP A 88 -15.03 21.54 1.02
C ASP A 88 -13.97 22.62 0.75
N GLU A 89 -12.68 22.24 0.79
CA GLU A 89 -11.54 23.13 0.56
C GLU A 89 -10.71 22.65 -0.64
N PRO A 90 -11.12 23.00 -1.87
CA PRO A 90 -10.37 22.63 -3.07
C PRO A 90 -9.00 23.37 -3.13
N PRO A 91 -7.96 22.76 -3.75
CA PRO A 91 -8.01 21.47 -4.43
C PRO A 91 -7.94 20.29 -3.45
N GLN A 92 -8.80 19.29 -3.69
CA GLN A 92 -8.69 18.00 -3.01
C GLN A 92 -7.41 17.26 -3.46
N MET A 93 -6.64 16.77 -2.47
CA MET A 93 -5.35 16.09 -2.64
C MET A 93 -5.31 14.77 -1.87
N ALA A 94 -4.28 13.94 -2.13
CA ALA A 94 -4.05 12.73 -1.35
C ALA A 94 -3.57 13.10 0.05
N ALA A 95 -4.33 12.70 1.07
CA ALA A 95 -4.03 12.97 2.47
C ALA A 95 -3.33 11.79 3.15
N VAL A 96 -3.72 10.56 2.82
CA VAL A 96 -3.17 9.33 3.39
C VAL A 96 -2.90 8.34 2.27
N LEU A 97 -1.74 7.68 2.32
CA LEU A 97 -1.42 6.53 1.50
C LEU A 97 -1.30 5.29 2.39
N GLN A 98 -2.06 4.25 2.06
CA GLN A 98 -2.02 2.98 2.78
C GLN A 98 -1.29 1.93 1.94
N LEU A 99 -0.40 1.15 2.57
CA LEU A 99 0.32 0.06 1.94
C LEU A 99 0.29 -1.16 2.87
N CYS A 100 -0.14 -2.31 2.38
CA CYS A 100 -0.27 -3.50 3.22
C CYS A 100 0.23 -4.78 2.55
N ILE A 101 0.96 -5.58 3.33
CA ILE A 101 1.40 -6.93 2.97
C ILE A 101 1.23 -7.83 4.19
N GLU A 102 0.49 -8.92 4.00
CA GLU A 102 0.10 -9.83 5.08
C GLU A 102 -0.53 -9.02 6.23
N GLU A 103 -0.09 -9.22 7.48
CA GLU A 103 -0.63 -8.57 8.67
C GLU A 103 0.16 -7.31 9.07
N LEU A 104 0.83 -6.64 8.12
CA LEU A 104 1.51 -5.36 8.37
C LEU A 104 1.03 -4.31 7.37
N CYS A 105 0.45 -3.23 7.87
CA CYS A 105 0.11 -2.06 7.06
C CYS A 105 0.85 -0.79 7.52
N LEU A 106 1.33 -0.03 6.53
CA LEU A 106 1.76 1.36 6.68
C LEU A 106 0.57 2.28 6.34
N VAL A 107 0.28 3.23 7.21
CA VAL A 107 -0.64 4.34 6.97
C VAL A 107 0.19 5.63 6.95
N TYR A 108 0.68 5.99 5.77
CA TYR A 108 1.53 7.16 5.60
C TYR A 108 0.68 8.43 5.48
N HIS A 109 0.77 9.31 6.48
CA HIS A 109 -0.05 10.52 6.55
C HIS A 109 0.62 11.68 5.82
N ILE A 110 0.37 11.75 4.51
CA ILE A 110 0.93 12.75 3.58
C ILE A 110 0.57 14.17 4.02
N ALA A 111 -0.67 14.42 4.46
CA ALA A 111 -1.11 15.75 4.86
C ALA A 111 -0.33 16.30 6.06
N ALA A 112 0.12 15.45 7.00
CA ALA A 112 0.97 15.84 8.11
C ALA A 112 2.48 15.81 7.81
N ALA A 113 2.90 15.14 6.74
CA ALA A 113 4.31 14.99 6.40
C ALA A 113 4.96 16.32 6.00
N THR A 114 6.16 16.54 6.52
CA THR A 114 7.04 17.68 6.19
C THR A 114 7.88 17.38 4.94
N LYS A 115 8.39 16.16 4.84
CA LYS A 115 9.30 15.67 3.80
C LYS A 115 8.87 14.30 3.29
N TRP A 116 9.27 13.97 2.07
CA TRP A 116 9.07 12.62 1.56
C TRP A 116 10.04 11.62 2.23
N PRO A 117 9.60 10.37 2.49
CA PRO A 117 10.51 9.28 2.82
C PRO A 117 11.46 9.06 1.64
N LYS A 118 12.72 8.76 1.92
CA LYS A 118 13.78 8.72 0.90
C LYS A 118 13.48 7.70 -0.19
N ARG A 119 12.83 6.58 0.17
CA ARG A 119 12.56 5.47 -0.75
C ARG A 119 11.15 5.49 -1.34
N LEU A 120 10.26 6.40 -0.92
CA LEU A 120 8.84 6.31 -1.27
C LEU A 120 8.58 6.33 -2.78
N LYS A 121 9.23 7.24 -3.52
CA LYS A 121 9.04 7.35 -4.97
C LYS A 121 9.51 6.10 -5.69
N ASP A 122 10.71 5.62 -5.39
CA ASP A 122 11.26 4.38 -5.96
C ASP A 122 10.40 3.17 -5.56
N PHE A 123 9.85 3.18 -4.34
CA PHE A 123 8.96 2.13 -3.86
C PHE A 123 7.68 2.04 -4.68
N LEU A 124 7.05 3.18 -4.98
CA LEU A 124 5.83 3.25 -5.79
C LEU A 124 6.08 2.96 -7.28
N GLN A 125 7.33 3.10 -7.74
CA GLN A 125 7.74 2.83 -9.11
C GLN A 125 8.29 1.40 -9.34
N GLU A 126 8.36 0.56 -8.30
CA GLU A 126 8.81 -0.83 -8.42
C GLU A 126 8.06 -1.58 -9.54
N GLU A 127 8.77 -2.43 -10.27
CA GLU A 127 8.26 -3.17 -11.43
C GLU A 127 8.38 -4.69 -11.27
N LYS A 128 9.36 -5.16 -10.49
CA LYS A 128 9.75 -6.56 -10.51
C LYS A 128 9.27 -7.30 -9.27
N LEU A 129 9.46 -6.72 -8.09
CA LEU A 129 9.34 -7.49 -6.85
C LEU A 129 7.89 -7.73 -6.41
N TYR A 130 7.00 -6.80 -6.70
CA TYR A 130 5.60 -6.88 -6.30
C TYR A 130 4.72 -6.07 -7.23
N THR A 131 3.43 -6.38 -7.26
CA THR A 131 2.42 -5.59 -7.96
C THR A 131 1.49 -4.89 -6.96
N PHE A 132 1.15 -3.63 -7.22
CA PHE A 132 0.17 -2.89 -6.42
C PHE A 132 -1.24 -3.36 -6.75
N VAL A 133 -2.05 -3.63 -5.74
CA VAL A 133 -3.44 -4.04 -5.91
C VAL A 133 -4.33 -3.06 -5.15
N GLY A 134 -5.30 -2.48 -5.85
CA GLY A 134 -6.29 -1.56 -5.28
C GLY A 134 -7.69 -1.89 -5.79
N PHE A 135 -8.72 -1.38 -5.10
CA PHE A 135 -10.10 -1.44 -5.58
C PHE A 135 -10.49 -0.09 -6.19
N SER A 136 -10.81 -0.05 -7.49
CA SER A 136 -11.09 1.22 -8.19
C SER A 136 -9.90 2.22 -8.14
N ILE A 137 -8.68 1.67 -8.17
CA ILE A 137 -7.39 2.37 -7.96
C ILE A 137 -7.11 3.53 -8.92
N GLY A 138 -7.87 3.67 -10.01
CA GLY A 138 -7.72 4.78 -10.95
C GLY A 138 -7.92 6.15 -10.30
N GLY A 139 -8.83 6.25 -9.33
CA GLY A 139 -9.05 7.48 -8.55
C GLY A 139 -7.85 7.85 -7.69
N ASP A 140 -7.31 6.85 -7.00
CA ASP A 140 -6.18 6.96 -6.07
C ASP A 140 -4.92 7.40 -6.79
N LYS A 141 -4.60 6.77 -7.91
CA LYS A 141 -3.48 7.15 -8.77
C LYS A 141 -3.56 8.61 -9.21
N ARG A 142 -4.76 9.08 -9.58
CA ARG A 142 -4.98 10.47 -9.97
C ARG A 142 -4.71 11.43 -8.80
N MET A 143 -5.13 11.09 -7.58
CA MET A 143 -4.92 11.96 -6.40
C MET A 143 -3.48 11.94 -5.90
N LEU A 144 -2.80 10.79 -5.96
CA LEU A 144 -1.36 10.70 -5.69
C LEU A 144 -0.57 11.56 -6.68
N ASN A 145 -0.91 11.52 -7.97
CA ASN A 145 -0.21 12.28 -9.01
C ASN A 145 -0.29 13.79 -8.77
N LYS A 146 -1.46 14.30 -8.36
CA LYS A 146 -1.62 15.71 -7.93
C LYS A 146 -0.70 16.09 -6.76
N SER A 147 -0.32 15.10 -5.95
CA SER A 147 0.53 15.27 -4.77
C SER A 147 2.01 14.97 -5.06
N GLY A 148 2.38 14.73 -6.33
CA GLY A 148 3.76 14.45 -6.75
C GLY A 148 4.23 13.01 -6.52
N LEU A 149 3.30 12.08 -6.32
CA LEU A 149 3.55 10.64 -6.19
C LEU A 149 2.87 9.88 -7.32
N GLU A 150 3.45 8.78 -7.77
CA GLU A 150 2.85 7.96 -8.81
C GLU A 150 3.10 6.48 -8.52
N ILE A 151 2.01 5.70 -8.46
CA ILE A 151 2.08 4.24 -8.53
C ILE A 151 2.40 3.88 -9.99
N ASN A 152 3.41 3.03 -10.18
CA ASN A 152 3.88 2.60 -11.48
C ASN A 152 2.69 2.31 -12.43
N PRO A 153 2.58 3.03 -13.56
CA PRO A 153 1.44 2.91 -14.46
C PRO A 153 1.31 1.54 -15.11
N ASN A 154 2.38 0.74 -15.12
CA ASN A 154 2.42 -0.58 -15.74
C ASN A 154 2.37 -1.72 -14.72
N ASN A 155 2.44 -1.43 -13.43
CA ASN A 155 2.55 -2.46 -12.38
C ASN A 155 1.48 -2.29 -11.29
N PHE A 156 0.22 -2.34 -11.72
CA PHE A 156 -0.92 -2.32 -10.81
C PHE A 156 -2.07 -3.21 -11.30
N ILE A 157 -2.92 -3.62 -10.35
CA ILE A 157 -4.13 -4.40 -10.57
C ILE A 157 -5.30 -3.63 -9.97
N ASP A 158 -6.26 -3.29 -10.82
CA ASP A 158 -7.57 -2.82 -10.39
C ASP A 158 -8.49 -4.01 -10.17
N MET A 159 -8.64 -4.39 -8.90
CA MET A 159 -9.40 -5.57 -8.51
C MET A 159 -10.86 -5.50 -8.98
N GLN A 160 -11.47 -4.32 -8.95
CA GLN A 160 -12.85 -4.12 -9.40
C GLN A 160 -13.04 -4.51 -10.87
N ARG A 161 -12.02 -4.29 -11.71
CA ARG A 161 -12.07 -4.58 -13.15
C ARG A 161 -11.56 -5.97 -13.50
N LYS A 162 -10.83 -6.61 -12.59
CA LYS A 162 -10.15 -7.89 -12.84
C LYS A 162 -10.88 -9.09 -12.25
N TRP A 163 -11.70 -8.90 -11.22
CA TRP A 163 -12.43 -10.00 -10.59
C TRP A 163 -13.94 -9.79 -10.63
N LYS A 164 -14.66 -10.78 -11.18
CA LYS A 164 -16.11 -10.86 -11.16
C LYS A 164 -16.54 -11.84 -10.08
N ASP A 165 -17.70 -11.61 -9.48
CA ASP A 165 -18.35 -12.60 -8.65
C ASP A 165 -18.61 -13.88 -9.47
N PRO A 166 -18.01 -15.02 -9.09
CA PRO A 166 -18.21 -16.28 -9.80
C PRO A 166 -19.68 -16.75 -9.84
N LYS A 167 -20.50 -16.32 -8.88
CA LYS A 167 -21.91 -16.72 -8.75
C LYS A 167 -22.84 -15.94 -9.67
N THR A 168 -22.50 -14.70 -10.01
CA THR A 168 -23.39 -13.79 -10.76
C THR A 168 -22.76 -13.24 -12.04
N SER A 169 -21.46 -13.43 -12.26
CA SER A 169 -20.66 -12.84 -13.35
C SER A 169 -20.68 -11.30 -13.40
N LYS A 170 -21.11 -10.65 -12.32
CA LYS A 170 -21.06 -9.19 -12.14
C LYS A 170 -19.76 -8.77 -11.47
N TYR A 171 -19.34 -7.54 -11.72
CA TYR A 171 -18.28 -6.92 -10.94
C TYR A 171 -18.83 -6.49 -9.58
N TYR A 172 -17.94 -6.43 -8.59
CA TYR A 172 -18.29 -5.95 -7.26
C TYR A 172 -18.45 -4.42 -7.26
N ASP A 173 -19.46 -3.92 -6.56
CA ASP A 173 -19.73 -2.48 -6.44
C ASP A 173 -18.85 -1.82 -5.37
N SER A 174 -18.41 -2.58 -4.37
CA SER A 174 -17.55 -2.09 -3.30
C SER A 174 -16.52 -3.11 -2.80
N LEU A 175 -15.48 -2.59 -2.12
CA LEU A 175 -14.53 -3.42 -1.38
C LEU A 175 -15.21 -4.24 -0.26
N ALA A 176 -16.30 -3.76 0.35
CA ALA A 176 -17.00 -4.57 1.36
C ALA A 176 -17.62 -5.83 0.75
N ASP A 177 -18.18 -5.70 -0.46
CA ASP A 177 -18.84 -6.81 -1.14
C ASP A 177 -17.84 -7.89 -1.55
N ILE A 178 -16.69 -7.48 -2.10
CA ILE A 178 -15.66 -8.45 -2.52
C ILE A 178 -15.04 -9.16 -1.32
N VAL A 179 -14.76 -8.45 -0.22
CA VAL A 179 -14.12 -9.05 0.95
C VAL A 179 -15.09 -10.01 1.65
N GLY A 180 -16.37 -9.65 1.75
CA GLY A 180 -17.41 -10.53 2.30
C GLY A 180 -17.64 -11.79 1.45
N GLY A 181 -17.54 -11.68 0.12
CA GLY A 181 -17.71 -12.78 -0.81
C GLY A 181 -16.49 -13.69 -0.98
N VAL A 182 -15.29 -13.13 -0.90
CA VAL A 182 -14.02 -13.81 -1.20
C VAL A 182 -13.32 -14.32 0.06
N ILE A 183 -13.28 -13.52 1.14
CA ILE A 183 -12.50 -13.85 2.33
C ILE A 183 -13.41 -14.51 3.38
N HIS A 184 -14.33 -13.74 3.95
CA HIS A 184 -15.27 -14.24 4.96
C HIS A 184 -16.38 -13.19 5.23
N PRO A 185 -17.63 -13.61 5.51
CA PRO A 185 -18.72 -12.69 5.86
C PRO A 185 -18.43 -11.79 7.07
N PHE A 186 -17.52 -12.19 7.97
CA PHE A 186 -17.06 -11.35 9.09
C PHE A 186 -16.62 -9.95 8.62
N TYR A 187 -15.96 -9.89 7.46
CA TYR A 187 -15.40 -8.65 6.94
C TYR A 187 -16.46 -7.72 6.31
N SER A 188 -17.64 -8.21 5.95
CA SER A 188 -18.72 -7.33 5.46
C SER A 188 -19.22 -6.38 6.57
N GLY A 189 -19.12 -6.82 7.83
CA GLY A 189 -19.42 -6.00 9.02
C GLY A 189 -18.26 -5.13 9.50
N MET A 190 -17.03 -5.37 9.02
CA MET A 190 -15.85 -4.58 9.42
C MET A 190 -15.83 -3.19 8.79
N LYS A 191 -16.47 -3.01 7.64
CA LYS A 191 -16.68 -1.68 7.06
C LYS A 191 -17.79 -0.96 7.84
N LYS A 192 -17.45 -0.48 9.04
CA LYS A 192 -18.28 0.53 9.72
C LYS A 192 -18.39 1.70 8.75
N LYS A 193 -19.62 2.13 8.46
CA LYS A 193 -19.81 3.35 7.68
C LYS A 193 -19.21 4.48 8.49
N MET A 194 -18.07 5.01 8.03
CA MET A 194 -17.60 6.29 8.51
C MET A 194 -18.71 7.31 8.31
N ASP A 195 -18.92 8.16 9.31
CA ASP A 195 -19.86 9.25 9.14
C ASP A 195 -19.29 10.33 8.20
N LYS A 196 -20.15 11.19 7.67
CA LYS A 196 -19.75 12.25 6.74
C LYS A 196 -18.79 13.26 7.35
N GLY A 197 -18.79 13.43 8.67
CA GLY A 197 -17.86 14.29 9.40
C GLY A 197 -16.48 13.65 9.49
N GLU A 198 -16.41 12.36 9.80
CA GLU A 198 -15.15 11.60 9.86
C GLU A 198 -14.39 11.61 8.52
N HIS A 199 -15.11 11.51 7.39
CA HIS A 199 -14.50 11.61 6.04
C HIS A 199 -13.75 12.93 5.77
N LYS A 200 -14.03 13.98 6.55
CA LYS A 200 -13.36 15.29 6.39
C LYS A 200 -12.07 15.39 7.19
N LEU A 201 -11.79 14.42 8.05
CA LEU A 201 -10.69 14.49 9.02
C LEU A 201 -9.38 13.89 8.49
N TRP A 202 -9.34 13.35 7.26
CA TRP A 202 -8.12 12.75 6.70
C TRP A 202 -6.93 13.71 6.58
N GLY A 203 -7.18 15.02 6.47
CA GLY A 203 -6.13 16.05 6.47
C GLY A 203 -5.75 16.57 7.87
N THR A 204 -6.39 16.08 8.93
CA THR A 204 -6.17 16.55 10.31
C THR A 204 -5.01 15.80 10.97
N SER A 205 -4.16 16.54 11.68
CA SER A 205 -2.95 15.99 12.30
C SER A 205 -2.98 16.17 13.82
N PRO A 206 -2.77 15.11 14.61
CA PRO A 206 -2.61 13.71 14.19
C PRO A 206 -3.94 13.07 13.77
N LEU A 207 -3.88 11.99 12.99
CA LEU A 207 -5.07 11.20 12.68
C LEU A 207 -5.64 10.52 13.94
N PRO A 208 -6.97 10.52 14.13
CA PRO A 208 -7.66 9.71 15.13
C PRO A 208 -7.45 8.20 14.93
N ASP A 209 -7.42 7.43 16.03
CA ASP A 209 -7.17 5.98 15.99
C ASP A 209 -8.22 5.20 15.18
N ASN A 210 -9.48 5.62 15.19
CA ASN A 210 -10.54 5.03 14.37
C ASN A 210 -10.24 5.16 12.86
N LEU A 211 -9.69 6.30 12.42
CA LEU A 211 -9.29 6.50 11.03
C LEU A 211 -8.04 5.71 10.65
N ILE A 212 -7.07 5.64 11.57
CA ILE A 212 -5.88 4.80 11.39
C ILE A 212 -6.29 3.33 11.23
N MET A 213 -7.18 2.86 12.10
CA MET A 213 -7.71 1.50 12.05
C MET A 213 -8.48 1.23 10.75
N TYR A 214 -9.37 2.15 10.36
CA TYR A 214 -10.14 2.06 9.12
C TYR A 214 -9.20 1.95 7.90
N ALA A 215 -8.24 2.87 7.78
CA ALA A 215 -7.26 2.92 6.69
C ALA A 215 -6.44 1.62 6.60
N GLY A 216 -5.95 1.11 7.73
CA GLY A 216 -5.20 -0.15 7.73
C GLY A 216 -6.07 -1.35 7.34
N ILE A 217 -7.33 -1.40 7.78
CA ILE A 217 -8.26 -2.47 7.42
C ILE A 217 -8.56 -2.46 5.91
N ASP A 218 -8.79 -1.29 5.29
CA ASP A 218 -9.09 -1.21 3.85
C ASP A 218 -7.91 -1.69 2.99
N ALA A 219 -6.67 -1.34 3.36
CA ALA A 219 -5.48 -1.85 2.67
C ALA A 219 -5.25 -3.35 2.89
N TYR A 220 -5.46 -3.86 4.11
CA TYR A 220 -5.40 -5.30 4.40
C TYR A 220 -6.46 -6.07 3.61
N ALA A 221 -7.69 -5.58 3.60
CA ALA A 221 -8.82 -6.18 2.93
C ALA A 221 -8.56 -6.31 1.43
N THR A 222 -7.95 -5.30 0.83
CA THR A 222 -7.52 -5.31 -0.58
C THR A 222 -6.44 -6.38 -0.83
N TYR A 223 -5.37 -6.39 -0.02
CA TYR A 223 -4.30 -7.38 -0.12
C TYR A 223 -4.83 -8.82 0.00
N LYS A 224 -5.55 -9.10 1.09
CA LYS A 224 -6.02 -10.45 1.44
C LYS A 224 -7.07 -10.94 0.45
N SER A 225 -7.92 -10.05 -0.10
CA SER A 225 -8.87 -10.41 -1.16
C SER A 225 -8.14 -10.91 -2.40
N TRP A 226 -7.14 -10.17 -2.88
CA TRP A 226 -6.42 -10.55 -4.09
C TRP A 226 -5.60 -11.82 -3.91
N LYS A 227 -4.92 -11.97 -2.75
CA LYS A 227 -4.22 -13.21 -2.40
C LYS A 227 -5.17 -14.42 -2.43
N THR A 228 -6.38 -14.26 -1.87
CA THR A 228 -7.39 -15.32 -1.85
C THR A 228 -7.92 -15.63 -3.25
N ILE A 229 -8.17 -14.61 -4.07
CA ILE A 229 -8.55 -14.76 -5.48
C ILE A 229 -7.50 -15.56 -6.25
N GLY A 230 -6.21 -15.23 -6.07
CA GLY A 230 -5.11 -15.97 -6.69
C GLY A 230 -5.17 -17.45 -6.35
N ASN A 231 -5.35 -17.79 -5.07
CA ASN A 231 -5.47 -19.18 -4.63
C ASN A 231 -6.70 -19.89 -5.23
N ILE A 232 -7.83 -19.20 -5.36
CA ILE A 232 -9.04 -19.76 -5.99
C ILE A 232 -8.78 -20.09 -7.46
N VAL A 233 -8.20 -19.16 -8.21
CA VAL A 233 -7.90 -19.34 -9.64
C VAL A 233 -6.92 -20.50 -9.84
N THR A 234 -5.83 -20.54 -9.07
CA THR A 234 -4.86 -21.64 -9.14
C THR A 234 -5.51 -22.99 -8.81
N GLY A 235 -6.39 -23.05 -7.80
CA GLY A 235 -7.12 -24.27 -7.47
C GLY A 235 -8.04 -24.75 -8.60
N TRP A 236 -8.69 -23.82 -9.32
CA TRP A 236 -9.49 -24.16 -10.49
C TRP A 236 -8.66 -24.68 -11.66
N ASP A 237 -7.51 -24.07 -11.92
CA ASP A 237 -6.63 -24.50 -13.02
C ASP A 237 -6.08 -25.92 -12.76
N ILE A 238 -5.63 -26.20 -11.54
CA ILE A 238 -5.22 -27.55 -11.12
C ILE A 238 -6.37 -28.55 -11.29
N SER A 239 -7.58 -28.19 -10.86
CA SER A 239 -8.76 -29.07 -11.00
C SER A 239 -9.07 -29.40 -12.47
N LYS A 240 -8.98 -28.40 -13.36
CA LYS A 240 -9.17 -28.61 -14.81
C LYS A 240 -8.07 -29.48 -15.43
N GLU A 241 -6.82 -29.33 -15.00
CA GLU A 241 -5.72 -30.20 -15.45
C GLU A 241 -5.95 -31.66 -15.04
N HIS A 242 -6.39 -31.90 -13.79
CA HIS A 242 -6.76 -33.25 -13.32
C HIS A 242 -7.97 -33.85 -14.06
N GLU A 243 -8.97 -33.03 -14.41
CA GLU A 243 -10.11 -33.48 -15.22
C GLU A 243 -9.70 -33.79 -16.67
N ALA A 244 -8.73 -33.05 -17.22
CA ALA A 244 -8.23 -33.23 -18.59
C ALA A 244 -7.29 -34.45 -18.73
N ASP A 245 -6.56 -34.81 -17.68
CA ASP A 245 -5.73 -36.02 -17.64
C ASP A 245 -5.79 -36.71 -16.25
N PRO A 246 -6.77 -37.63 -16.06
CA PRO A 246 -6.98 -38.31 -14.78
C PRO A 246 -5.90 -39.35 -14.43
N TYR A 247 -4.89 -39.59 -15.29
CA TYR A 247 -3.86 -40.61 -15.08
C TYR A 247 -2.48 -40.06 -14.68
N TYR A 248 -2.33 -38.76 -14.44
CA TYR A 248 -1.04 -38.13 -14.08
C TYR A 248 -0.33 -38.72 -12.84
N HIS A 249 -1.02 -39.48 -11.98
CA HIS A 249 -0.44 -40.14 -10.82
C HIS A 249 -0.16 -41.65 -10.98
N CYS A 250 -0.43 -42.26 -12.13
CA CYS A 250 -0.21 -43.71 -12.32
C CYS A 250 1.20 -44.13 -12.74
N ASN A 251 2.16 -43.21 -12.90
CA ASN A 251 3.49 -43.54 -13.43
C ASN A 251 4.63 -43.38 -12.42
N PHE A 252 4.52 -43.95 -11.22
CA PHE A 252 5.69 -44.28 -10.39
C PHE A 252 5.42 -45.52 -9.53
N ALA A 253 5.23 -46.67 -10.18
CA ALA A 253 5.43 -47.99 -9.58
C ALA A 253 5.76 -49.00 -10.68
N ALA A 254 7.05 -49.12 -11.01
CA ALA A 254 7.63 -50.27 -11.68
C ALA A 254 9.06 -50.47 -11.15
#